data_AF-A0A7W0JUH7-F1
#
_entry.id   AF-A0A7W0JUH7-F1
#
_cell.length_a   1.000
_cell.length_b   1.000
_cell.length_c   1.000
_cell.angle_alpha   90.00
_cell.angle_beta   90.00
_cell.angle_gamma   90.00
#
_symmetry.space_group_name_H-M   'P 1'
#
loop_
_entity.id
_entity.type
_entity.pdbx_description
1 polymer ?
#
loop_
_entity_poly.entity_id
_entity_poly.type
_entity_poly.pdbx_seq_one_letter_code
_entity_poly.pdbx_strand_id
1 'polypeptide(L)'
;MNYFNYFTEIEDAFIRRRGKHLLLSPMDWALIESWKAMKVPLHVALRGIERAFDSWEAKPRKRSVKSLLYCQEEVEAQYAEWLESRVGAETGGDGEVAAAGNKDESLPFPRQTILEHLRRGRSALLQAFEKRKQSHEDDFTEALMRAASLLEELERDFDHSATADAQKLEISLTGLERMLSDAIRTVVPADQLEAITKAVKEQLRPYRKQMDAAVYQQTFDNLLLKGLREHFAVPRLSLFYL
;
A
#
# COMPACT_ATOMS: atom_id res chain seq x y z
N MET A 1 -1.42 11.38 -3.15
CA MET A 1 -0.20 10.54 -3.09
C MET A 1 -0.10 9.97 -1.67
N ASN A 2 -0.55 8.73 -1.44
CA ASN A 2 -0.51 8.12 -0.11
C ASN A 2 0.95 7.95 0.32
N TYR A 3 1.37 8.68 1.35
CA TYR A 3 2.77 8.73 1.77
C TYR A 3 3.32 7.33 2.02
N PHE A 4 2.48 6.46 2.58
CA PHE A 4 2.76 5.12 3.05
C PHE A 4 2.89 4.06 1.93
N ASN A 5 2.11 4.23 0.86
CA ASN A 5 2.08 3.30 -0.26
C ASN A 5 3.42 3.32 -1.02
N TYR A 6 3.94 4.52 -1.29
CA TYR A 6 5.19 4.69 -2.01
C TYR A 6 6.36 3.91 -1.37
N PHE A 7 6.50 3.96 -0.05
CA PHE A 7 7.61 3.31 0.63
C PHE A 7 7.40 1.81 0.83
N THR A 8 6.18 1.38 1.17
CA THR A 8 5.88 -0.04 1.41
C THR A 8 6.03 -0.85 0.12
N GLU A 9 5.56 -0.32 -1.02
CA GLU A 9 5.68 -0.98 -2.32
C GLU A 9 7.14 -1.14 -2.78
N ILE A 10 7.96 -0.12 -2.51
CA ILE A 10 9.39 -0.18 -2.81
C ILE A 10 10.11 -1.18 -1.90
N GLU A 11 9.76 -1.23 -0.61
CA GLU A 11 10.26 -2.23 0.34
C GLU A 11 9.91 -3.65 -0.12
N ASP A 12 8.63 -3.89 -0.44
CA ASP A 12 8.16 -5.21 -0.84
C ASP A 12 8.79 -5.68 -2.15
N ALA A 13 8.92 -4.80 -3.14
CA ALA A 13 9.60 -5.13 -4.39
C ALA A 13 11.08 -5.48 -4.19
N PHE A 14 11.77 -4.75 -3.31
CA PHE A 14 13.16 -5.01 -2.98
C PHE A 14 13.34 -6.32 -2.21
N ILE A 15 12.49 -6.60 -1.21
CA ILE A 15 12.53 -7.86 -0.44
C ILE A 15 12.23 -9.06 -1.34
N ARG A 16 11.22 -8.95 -2.21
CA ARG A 16 10.81 -10.01 -3.14
C ARG A 16 11.95 -10.41 -4.07
N ARG A 17 12.62 -9.44 -4.69
CA ARG A 17 13.71 -9.69 -5.65
C ARG A 17 14.99 -10.21 -4.98
N ARG A 18 15.24 -9.84 -3.73
CA ARG A 18 16.44 -10.23 -2.98
C ARG A 18 16.37 -11.64 -2.38
N GLY A 19 15.18 -12.22 -2.24
CA GLY A 19 14.97 -13.62 -1.79
C GLY A 19 15.42 -13.93 -0.36
N LYS A 20 15.71 -12.91 0.46
CA LYS A 20 16.05 -13.02 1.89
C LYS A 20 15.31 -11.95 2.69
N HIS A 21 14.63 -12.36 3.76
CA HIS A 21 13.94 -11.47 4.71
C HIS A 21 14.93 -10.63 5.54
N LEU A 22 15.59 -9.67 4.91
CA LEU A 22 16.27 -8.59 5.61
C LEU A 22 15.55 -7.30 5.27
N LEU A 23 15.11 -6.61 6.32
CA LEU A 23 14.48 -5.30 6.26
C LEU A 23 15.40 -4.27 5.58
N LEU A 24 14.80 -3.20 5.07
CA LEU A 24 15.52 -2.06 4.51
C LEU A 24 16.42 -1.38 5.56
N SER A 25 17.62 -0.97 5.12
CA SER A 25 18.53 -0.15 5.93
C SER A 25 17.95 1.25 6.15
N PRO A 26 18.29 1.96 7.24
CA PRO A 26 17.94 3.39 7.41
C PRO A 26 18.35 4.27 6.22
N MET A 27 19.48 3.95 5.57
CA MET A 27 19.90 4.63 4.34
C MET A 27 18.97 4.36 3.16
N ASP A 28 18.39 3.16 3.08
CA ASP A 28 17.45 2.78 2.04
C ASP A 28 16.13 3.54 2.21
N TRP A 29 15.67 3.73 3.45
CA TRP A 29 14.51 4.56 3.76
C TRP A 29 14.71 6.02 3.36
N ALA A 30 15.87 6.61 3.68
CA ALA A 30 16.22 7.98 3.28
C ALA A 30 16.29 8.12 1.74
N LEU A 31 16.75 7.09 1.05
CA LEU A 31 16.81 7.07 -0.41
C LEU A 31 15.40 7.07 -1.04
N ILE A 32 14.49 6.25 -0.52
CA ILE A 32 13.08 6.24 -0.97
C ILE A 32 12.42 7.61 -0.73
N GLU A 33 12.73 8.25 0.40
CA GLU A 33 12.25 9.59 0.70
C GLU A 33 12.75 10.62 -0.31
N SER A 34 14.02 10.52 -0.73
CA SER A 34 14.60 11.40 -1.76
C SER A 34 13.89 11.24 -3.11
N TRP A 35 13.60 10.01 -3.55
CA TRP A 35 12.86 9.75 -4.79
C TRP A 35 11.46 10.33 -4.75
N LYS A 36 10.81 10.22 -3.59
CA LYS A 36 9.49 10.81 -3.38
C LYS A 36 9.52 12.33 -3.39
N ALA A 37 10.51 12.96 -2.75
CA ALA A 37 10.69 14.41 -2.78
C ALA A 37 10.93 14.92 -4.21
N MET A 38 11.67 14.15 -5.02
CA MET A 38 11.86 14.37 -6.45
C MET A 38 10.63 14.05 -7.30
N LYS A 39 9.53 13.59 -6.68
CA LYS A 39 8.27 13.17 -7.32
C LYS A 39 8.45 12.03 -8.34
N VAL A 40 9.45 11.18 -8.12
CA VAL A 40 9.63 9.95 -8.90
C VAL A 40 8.36 9.10 -8.76
N PRO A 41 7.67 8.76 -9.86
CA PRO A 41 6.49 7.91 -9.80
C PRO A 41 6.82 6.52 -9.26
N LEU A 42 5.89 5.90 -8.54
CA LEU A 42 6.10 4.58 -7.94
C LEU A 42 6.52 3.53 -8.98
N HIS A 43 5.82 3.45 -10.11
CA HIS A 43 6.13 2.47 -11.17
C HIS A 43 7.54 2.66 -11.77
N VAL A 44 8.06 3.89 -11.78
CA VAL A 44 9.42 4.20 -12.24
C VAL A 44 10.44 3.67 -11.23
N ALA A 45 10.22 3.91 -9.93
CA ALA A 45 11.07 3.38 -8.87
C ALA A 45 11.08 1.85 -8.86
N LEU A 46 9.92 1.21 -8.98
CA LEU A 46 9.80 -0.25 -9.06
C LEU A 46 10.54 -0.82 -10.28
N ARG A 47 10.35 -0.23 -11.46
CA ARG A 47 11.04 -0.66 -12.69
C ARG A 47 12.56 -0.49 -12.60
N GLY A 48 13.03 0.61 -12.00
CA GLY A 48 14.46 0.82 -11.79
C GLY A 48 15.08 -0.22 -10.84
N ILE A 49 14.35 -0.58 -9.78
CA ILE A 49 14.76 -1.67 -8.87
C ILE A 49 14.83 -2.99 -9.64
N GLU A 50 13.81 -3.34 -10.43
CA GLU A 50 13.80 -4.57 -11.21
C GLU A 50 14.99 -4.65 -12.18
N ARG A 51 15.24 -3.59 -12.97
CA ARG A 51 16.37 -3.49 -13.91
C ARG A 51 17.73 -3.62 -13.22
N ALA A 52 17.90 -3.02 -12.04
CA ALA A 52 19.13 -3.14 -11.27
C ALA A 52 19.44 -4.60 -10.88
N PHE A 53 18.40 -5.35 -10.49
CA PHE A 53 18.55 -6.77 -10.19
C PHE A 53 18.82 -7.60 -11.46
N ASP A 54 18.14 -7.33 -12.58
CA ASP A 54 18.40 -8.03 -13.86
C ASP A 54 19.84 -7.82 -14.34
N SER A 55 20.34 -6.59 -14.27
CA SER A 55 21.73 -6.23 -14.60
C SER A 55 22.75 -6.92 -13.68
N TRP A 56 22.39 -7.10 -12.39
CA TRP A 56 23.23 -7.82 -11.44
C TRP A 56 23.27 -9.32 -11.72
N GLU A 57 22.13 -9.94 -12.08
CA GLU A 57 22.01 -11.37 -12.39
C GLU A 57 22.66 -11.75 -13.74
N ALA A 58 22.78 -10.79 -14.67
CA ALA A 58 23.42 -10.99 -15.97
C ALA A 58 24.92 -11.37 -15.88
N LYS A 59 25.57 -11.20 -14.72
CA LYS A 59 26.97 -11.61 -14.47
C LYS A 59 27.06 -12.55 -13.27
N PRO A 60 27.76 -13.69 -13.37
CA PRO A 60 27.89 -14.62 -12.25
C PRO A 60 28.69 -13.97 -11.11
N ARG A 61 28.01 -13.61 -10.02
CA ARG A 61 28.60 -12.96 -8.84
C ARG A 61 28.27 -13.74 -7.57
N LYS A 62 29.27 -13.90 -6.69
CA LYS A 62 29.13 -14.63 -5.41
C LYS A 62 28.41 -13.84 -4.30
N ARG A 63 28.10 -12.55 -4.49
CA ARG A 63 27.62 -11.63 -3.42
C ARG A 63 26.30 -10.95 -3.78
N SER A 64 25.26 -11.19 -3.00
CA SER A 64 23.93 -10.59 -3.18
C SER A 64 23.93 -9.06 -2.99
N VAL A 65 22.99 -8.38 -3.65
CA VAL A 65 22.68 -6.96 -3.39
C VAL A 65 22.13 -6.81 -1.97
N LYS A 66 22.64 -5.82 -1.21
CA LYS A 66 22.36 -5.67 0.23
C LYS A 66 21.59 -4.40 0.60
N SER A 67 21.47 -3.44 -0.31
CA SER A 67 20.91 -2.10 -0.07
C SER A 67 20.31 -1.53 -1.36
N LEU A 68 19.25 -0.72 -1.22
CA LEU A 68 18.62 0.03 -2.30
C LEU A 68 19.55 1.07 -2.93
N LEU A 69 20.65 1.48 -2.27
CA LEU A 69 21.68 2.33 -2.90
C LEU A 69 22.20 1.73 -4.21
N TYR A 70 22.24 0.40 -4.33
CA TYR A 70 22.64 -0.25 -5.57
C TYR A 70 21.65 0.00 -6.73
N CYS A 71 20.37 0.18 -6.40
CA CYS A 71 19.30 0.44 -7.37
C CYS A 71 19.19 1.93 -7.74
N GLN A 72 19.92 2.82 -7.06
CA GLN A 72 19.80 4.26 -7.23
C GLN A 72 20.03 4.73 -8.66
N GLU A 73 21.17 4.37 -9.26
CA GLU A 73 21.53 4.81 -10.61
C GLU A 73 20.49 4.36 -11.65
N GLU A 74 19.95 3.14 -11.51
CA GLU A 74 18.93 2.60 -12.41
C GLU A 74 17.57 3.29 -12.22
N VAL A 75 17.18 3.59 -10.98
CA VAL A 75 15.95 4.35 -10.70
C VAL A 75 16.03 5.77 -11.25
N GLU A 76 17.18 6.44 -11.11
CA GLU A 76 17.42 7.77 -11.66
C GLU A 76 17.42 7.76 -13.20
N ALA A 77 18.04 6.75 -13.82
CA ALA A 77 18.01 6.57 -15.28
C ALA A 77 16.58 6.35 -15.80
N GLN A 78 15.79 5.50 -15.13
CA GLN A 78 14.37 5.31 -15.47
C GLN A 78 13.53 6.56 -15.28
N TYR A 79 13.86 7.38 -14.28
CA TYR A 79 13.19 8.65 -14.07
C TYR A 79 13.53 9.70 -15.12
N ALA A 80 14.80 9.77 -15.56
CA ALA A 80 15.21 10.63 -16.66
C ALA A 80 14.53 10.23 -17.99
N GLU A 81 14.52 8.95 -18.33
CA GLU A 81 13.84 8.41 -19.52
C GLU A 81 12.32 8.71 -19.48
N TRP A 82 11.71 8.57 -18.30
CA TRP A 82 10.31 8.90 -18.09
C TRP A 82 10.03 10.40 -18.28
N LEU A 83 10.90 11.29 -17.80
CA LEU A 83 10.78 12.73 -18.03
C LEU A 83 10.93 13.09 -19.51
N GLU A 84 11.91 12.53 -20.21
CA GLU A 84 12.15 12.75 -21.64
C GLU A 84 10.95 12.29 -22.50
N SER A 85 10.37 11.13 -22.17
CA SER A 85 9.17 10.62 -22.86
C SER A 85 7.94 11.51 -22.72
N ARG A 86 7.86 12.30 -21.63
CA ARG A 86 6.76 13.26 -21.38
C ARG A 86 6.97 14.60 -22.07
N VAL A 87 8.22 15.04 -22.19
CA VAL A 87 8.55 16.26 -22.94
C VAL A 87 8.40 16.03 -24.45
N GLY A 88 8.60 14.80 -24.94
CA GLY A 88 8.36 14.43 -26.35
C GLY A 88 6.88 14.33 -26.75
N ALA A 89 5.94 14.26 -25.80
CA ALA A 89 4.51 14.02 -26.07
C ALA A 89 3.70 15.30 -26.38
N GLU A 90 4.29 16.49 -26.26
CA GLU A 90 3.57 17.76 -26.49
C GLU A 90 3.73 18.34 -27.91
N THR A 91 4.39 17.63 -28.83
CA THR A 91 4.47 18.05 -30.24
C THR A 91 4.41 16.89 -31.22
N GLY A 92 3.23 16.74 -31.85
CA GLY A 92 2.94 15.87 -33.01
C GLY A 92 2.33 14.53 -32.58
N GLY A 93 1.11 14.16 -32.94
CA GLY A 93 0.27 14.50 -34.07
C GLY A 93 -0.34 13.18 -34.56
N ASP A 94 -1.68 13.11 -34.51
CA ASP A 94 -2.59 12.18 -35.20
C ASP A 94 -2.20 10.70 -35.38
N GLY A 95 -2.98 9.84 -34.71
CA GLY A 95 -2.92 8.39 -34.89
C GLY A 95 -4.05 7.66 -34.18
N GLU A 96 -5.30 7.97 -34.54
CA GLU A 96 -6.41 7.04 -34.30
C GLU A 96 -6.13 5.73 -35.05
N VAL A 97 -5.93 4.65 -34.28
CA VAL A 97 -6.29 3.30 -34.72
C VAL A 97 -6.99 2.62 -33.56
N ALA A 98 -8.30 2.47 -33.73
CA ALA A 98 -9.16 1.68 -32.89
C ALA A 98 -8.65 0.23 -32.84
N ALA A 99 -8.14 -0.18 -31.68
CA ALA A 99 -8.06 -1.57 -31.28
C ALA A 99 -9.15 -1.80 -30.24
N ALA A 100 -10.10 -2.68 -30.56
CA ALA A 100 -11.02 -3.26 -29.59
C ALA A 100 -10.21 -4.17 -28.63
N GLY A 101 -9.46 -3.55 -27.71
CA GLY A 101 -8.73 -4.20 -26.64
C GLY A 101 -9.67 -4.54 -25.50
N ASN A 102 -9.48 -5.71 -24.89
CA ASN A 102 -10.25 -6.13 -23.73
C ASN A 102 -10.04 -5.10 -22.60
N LYS A 103 -11.10 -4.40 -22.20
CA LYS A 103 -11.05 -3.19 -21.35
C LYS A 103 -10.59 -3.43 -19.91
N ASP A 104 -10.36 -4.69 -19.53
CA ASP A 104 -9.69 -5.08 -18.29
C ASP A 104 -8.18 -4.71 -18.28
N GLU A 105 -7.57 -4.38 -19.44
CA GLU A 105 -6.16 -3.96 -19.51
C GLU A 105 -5.86 -2.63 -18.79
N SER A 106 -6.87 -1.79 -18.49
CA SER A 106 -6.68 -0.53 -17.75
C SER A 106 -6.76 -0.69 -16.23
N LEU A 107 -7.10 -1.88 -15.73
CA LEU A 107 -7.18 -2.14 -14.29
C LEU A 107 -5.79 -2.54 -13.74
N PRO A 108 -5.43 -2.12 -12.52
CA PRO A 108 -4.14 -2.47 -11.91
C PRO A 108 -4.04 -3.97 -11.57
N PHE A 109 -5.18 -4.65 -11.43
CA PHE A 109 -5.30 -6.07 -11.13
C PHE A 109 -6.48 -6.68 -11.90
N PRO A 110 -6.49 -8.01 -12.12
CA PRO A 110 -7.63 -8.67 -12.74
C PRO A 110 -8.93 -8.38 -11.98
N ARG A 111 -9.99 -8.07 -12.71
CA ARG A 111 -11.29 -7.70 -12.14
C ARG A 111 -11.81 -8.73 -11.14
N GLN A 112 -11.64 -10.01 -11.43
CA GLN A 112 -12.03 -11.10 -10.53
C GLN A 112 -11.27 -11.07 -9.21
N THR A 113 -9.96 -10.80 -9.23
CA THR A 113 -9.14 -10.70 -8.02
C THR A 113 -9.61 -9.53 -7.14
N ILE A 114 -9.92 -8.39 -7.76
CA ILE A 114 -10.49 -7.23 -7.05
C ILE A 114 -11.82 -7.61 -6.38
N LEU A 115 -12.75 -8.22 -7.11
CA LEU A 115 -14.04 -8.64 -6.57
C LEU A 115 -13.90 -9.68 -5.44
N GLU A 116 -12.99 -10.64 -5.57
CA GLU A 116 -12.68 -11.60 -4.51
C GLU A 116 -12.13 -10.91 -3.25
N HIS A 117 -11.28 -9.90 -3.40
CA HIS A 117 -10.79 -9.10 -2.27
C HIS A 117 -11.90 -8.33 -1.58
N LEU A 118 -12.79 -7.67 -2.33
CA LEU A 118 -13.96 -6.98 -1.77
C LEU A 118 -14.85 -7.96 -0.99
N ARG A 119 -15.11 -9.15 -1.53
CA ARG A 119 -15.89 -10.21 -0.87
C ARG A 119 -15.22 -10.71 0.41
N ARG A 120 -13.91 -10.96 0.38
CA ARG A 120 -13.13 -11.36 1.56
C ARG A 120 -13.19 -10.28 2.64
N GLY A 121 -12.98 -9.01 2.26
CA GLY A 121 -13.07 -7.86 3.16
C GLY A 121 -14.45 -7.75 3.80
N ARG A 122 -15.53 -7.86 3.00
CA ARG A 122 -16.91 -7.80 3.48
C ARG A 122 -17.22 -8.94 4.46
N SER A 123 -16.81 -10.17 4.13
CA SER A 123 -17.00 -11.32 5.02
C SER A 123 -16.28 -11.13 6.35
N ALA A 124 -15.03 -10.63 6.34
CA ALA A 124 -14.27 -10.36 7.55
C ALA A 124 -14.93 -9.25 8.41
N LEU A 125 -15.45 -8.18 7.80
CA LEU A 125 -16.19 -7.13 8.53
C LEU A 125 -17.45 -7.67 9.20
N LEU A 126 -18.23 -8.51 8.50
CA LEU A 126 -19.43 -9.14 9.06
C LEU A 126 -19.08 -10.10 10.22
N GLN A 127 -17.99 -10.87 10.09
CA GLN A 127 -17.52 -11.73 11.18
C GLN A 127 -17.06 -10.92 12.40
N ALA A 128 -16.37 -9.79 12.19
CA ALA A 128 -15.97 -8.90 13.28
C ALA A 128 -17.20 -8.27 13.97
N PHE A 129 -18.21 -7.89 13.19
CA PHE A 129 -19.49 -7.39 13.69
C PHE A 129 -20.20 -8.43 14.57
N GLU A 130 -20.41 -9.65 14.07
CA GLU A 130 -21.12 -10.70 14.80
C GLU A 130 -20.41 -11.08 16.11
N LYS A 131 -19.08 -11.14 16.10
CA LYS A 131 -18.29 -11.39 17.32
C LYS A 131 -18.48 -10.27 18.35
N ARG A 132 -18.48 -9.02 17.90
CA ARG A 132 -18.55 -7.87 18.82
C ARG A 132 -19.95 -7.63 19.35
N LYS A 133 -20.97 -7.77 18.51
CA LYS A 133 -22.39 -7.58 18.86
C LYS A 133 -22.82 -8.46 20.05
N GLN A 134 -22.18 -9.62 20.25
CA GLN A 134 -22.44 -10.49 21.40
C GLN A 134 -22.01 -9.88 22.74
N SER A 135 -21.12 -8.89 22.74
CA SER A 135 -20.53 -8.31 23.95
C SER A 135 -20.77 -6.80 24.09
N HIS A 136 -20.89 -6.07 22.98
CA HIS A 136 -21.00 -4.61 22.96
C HIS A 136 -21.85 -4.11 21.79
N GLU A 137 -22.66 -3.09 22.03
CA GLU A 137 -23.35 -2.30 21.01
C GLU A 137 -22.85 -0.85 21.14
N ASP A 138 -21.95 -0.47 20.23
CA ASP A 138 -21.19 0.78 20.27
C ASP A 138 -20.99 1.37 18.85
N ASP A 139 -20.46 2.60 18.78
CA ASP A 139 -20.17 3.32 17.53
C ASP A 139 -19.33 2.49 16.53
N PHE A 140 -18.46 1.61 17.04
CA PHE A 140 -17.66 0.73 16.18
C PHE A 140 -18.47 -0.39 15.57
N THR A 141 -19.45 -0.94 16.29
CA THR A 141 -20.40 -1.93 15.77
C THR A 141 -21.27 -1.32 14.66
N GLU A 142 -21.71 -0.07 14.81
CA GLU A 142 -22.38 0.68 13.73
C GLU A 142 -21.46 0.93 12.53
N ALA A 143 -20.20 1.32 12.78
CA ALA A 143 -19.22 1.57 11.73
C ALA A 143 -18.90 0.30 10.92
N LEU A 144 -18.82 -0.87 11.58
CA LEU A 144 -18.63 -2.17 10.91
C LEU A 144 -19.79 -2.50 9.98
N MET A 145 -21.03 -2.33 10.47
CA MET A 145 -22.22 -2.60 9.66
C MET A 145 -22.31 -1.65 8.46
N ARG A 146 -22.07 -0.34 8.69
CA ARG A 146 -22.02 0.66 7.63
C ARG A 146 -20.95 0.35 6.59
N ALA A 147 -19.75 -0.03 7.02
CA ALA A 147 -18.66 -0.40 6.12
C ALA A 147 -18.99 -1.65 5.29
N ALA A 148 -19.61 -2.66 5.90
CA ALA A 148 -20.02 -3.87 5.20
C ALA A 148 -21.07 -3.58 4.11
N SER A 149 -22.07 -2.76 4.41
CA SER A 149 -23.10 -2.35 3.45
C SER A 149 -22.52 -1.53 2.29
N LEU A 150 -21.67 -0.54 2.59
CA LEU A 150 -21.02 0.27 1.54
C LEU A 150 -20.08 -0.58 0.67
N LEU A 151 -19.40 -1.56 1.26
CA LEU A 151 -18.52 -2.46 0.51
C LEU A 151 -19.33 -3.39 -0.42
N GLU A 152 -20.53 -3.80 -0.02
CA GLU A 152 -21.45 -4.55 -0.87
C GLU A 152 -21.95 -3.71 -2.06
N GLU A 153 -22.29 -2.44 -1.83
CA GLU A 153 -22.66 -1.51 -2.90
C GLU A 153 -21.50 -1.31 -3.89
N LEU A 154 -20.29 -1.07 -3.38
CA LEU A 154 -19.09 -0.93 -4.21
C LEU A 154 -18.77 -2.21 -4.99
N GLU A 155 -18.96 -3.40 -4.40
CA GLU A 155 -18.80 -4.67 -5.08
C GLU A 155 -19.77 -4.79 -6.26
N ARG A 156 -21.06 -4.51 -6.03
CA ARG A 156 -22.10 -4.58 -7.08
C ARG A 156 -21.84 -3.57 -8.19
N ASP A 157 -21.55 -2.32 -7.84
CA ASP A 157 -21.24 -1.26 -8.80
C ASP A 157 -20.00 -1.62 -9.64
N PHE A 158 -18.96 -2.16 -8.99
CA PHE A 158 -17.75 -2.55 -9.68
C PHE A 158 -17.94 -3.78 -10.58
N ASP A 159 -18.83 -4.71 -10.24
CA ASP A 159 -19.16 -5.89 -11.05
C ASP A 159 -20.03 -5.53 -12.29
N HIS A 160 -21.00 -4.63 -12.12
CA HIS A 160 -21.94 -4.26 -13.18
C HIS A 160 -21.47 -3.09 -14.06
N SER A 161 -20.47 -2.33 -13.64
CA SER A 161 -19.96 -1.21 -14.42
C SER A 161 -19.28 -1.67 -15.72
N ALA A 162 -19.65 -1.09 -16.86
CA ALA A 162 -18.95 -1.28 -18.12
C ALA A 162 -17.60 -0.52 -18.20
N THR A 163 -17.41 0.46 -17.30
CA THR A 163 -16.20 1.28 -17.17
C THR A 163 -15.74 1.26 -15.72
N ALA A 164 -14.99 0.23 -15.35
CA ALA A 164 -14.50 0.05 -14.00
C ALA A 164 -13.35 1.05 -13.70
N ASP A 165 -13.50 1.85 -12.64
CA ASP A 165 -12.49 2.81 -12.19
C ASP A 165 -11.88 2.34 -10.86
N ALA A 166 -10.70 1.72 -10.95
CA ALA A 166 -9.97 1.23 -9.79
C ALA A 166 -9.46 2.35 -8.88
N GLN A 167 -9.19 3.55 -9.41
CA GLN A 167 -8.74 4.68 -8.62
C GLN A 167 -9.88 5.21 -7.74
N LYS A 168 -11.07 5.35 -8.32
CA LYS A 168 -12.26 5.73 -7.56
C LYS A 168 -12.62 4.68 -6.51
N LEU A 169 -12.53 3.40 -6.86
CA LEU A 169 -12.71 2.30 -5.91
C LEU A 169 -11.71 2.40 -4.74
N GLU A 170 -10.43 2.60 -5.03
CA GLU A 170 -9.39 2.71 -4.00
C GLU A 170 -9.59 3.90 -3.05
N ILE A 171 -10.05 5.05 -3.57
CA ILE A 171 -10.39 6.21 -2.75
C ILE A 171 -11.51 5.86 -1.76
N SER A 172 -12.55 5.18 -2.24
CA SER A 172 -13.66 4.73 -1.40
C SER A 172 -13.21 3.73 -0.32
N LEU A 173 -12.37 2.75 -0.68
CA LEU A 173 -11.83 1.74 0.23
C LEU A 173 -10.94 2.37 1.31
N THR A 174 -10.06 3.30 0.93
CA THR A 174 -9.25 4.08 1.89
C THR A 174 -10.14 4.90 2.83
N GLY A 175 -11.25 5.45 2.32
CA GLY A 175 -12.24 6.18 3.12
C GLY A 175 -12.91 5.28 4.18
N LEU A 176 -13.35 4.07 3.79
CA LEU A 176 -13.90 3.08 4.70
C LEU A 176 -12.88 2.64 5.76
N GLU A 177 -11.64 2.40 5.35
CA GLU A 177 -10.54 2.08 6.25
C GLU A 177 -10.30 3.18 7.29
N ARG A 178 -10.37 4.46 6.91
CA ARG A 178 -10.23 5.59 7.83
C ARG A 178 -11.40 5.67 8.81
N MET A 179 -12.63 5.54 8.31
CA MET A 179 -13.83 5.52 9.16
C MET A 179 -13.75 4.42 10.23
N LEU A 180 -13.34 3.21 9.86
CA LEU A 180 -13.16 2.10 10.79
C LEU A 180 -12.03 2.37 11.80
N SER A 181 -10.90 2.92 11.35
CA SER A 181 -9.80 3.31 12.24
C SER A 181 -10.21 4.36 13.28
N ASP A 182 -11.00 5.35 12.87
CA ASP A 182 -11.48 6.39 13.78
C ASP A 182 -12.47 5.80 14.79
N ALA A 183 -13.36 4.91 14.36
CA ALA A 183 -14.27 4.21 15.26
C ALA A 183 -13.54 3.25 16.23
N ILE A 184 -12.45 2.58 15.83
CA ILE A 184 -11.63 1.80 16.76
C ILE A 184 -11.05 2.70 17.86
N ARG A 185 -10.57 3.89 17.49
CA ARG A 185 -9.96 4.83 18.44
C ARG A 185 -10.93 5.36 19.48
N THR A 186 -12.23 5.43 19.19
CA THR A 186 -13.24 5.86 20.17
C THR A 186 -13.59 4.76 21.17
N VAL A 187 -13.53 3.49 20.75
CA VAL A 187 -13.96 2.35 21.59
C VAL A 187 -12.81 1.59 22.24
N VAL A 188 -11.55 1.87 21.88
CA VAL A 188 -10.41 1.12 22.40
C VAL A 188 -10.21 1.34 23.91
N PRO A 189 -10.23 0.26 24.73
CA PRO A 189 -9.92 0.35 26.15
C PRO A 189 -8.48 0.87 26.40
N ALA A 190 -8.30 1.65 27.46
CA ALA A 190 -7.03 2.32 27.75
C ALA A 190 -5.88 1.31 28.01
N ASP A 191 -6.20 0.19 28.68
CA ASP A 191 -5.28 -0.92 28.94
C ASP A 191 -4.80 -1.60 27.65
N GLN A 192 -5.71 -1.84 26.70
CA GLN A 192 -5.38 -2.42 25.40
C GLN A 192 -4.54 -1.45 24.56
N LEU A 193 -4.91 -0.17 24.55
CA LEU A 193 -4.16 0.86 23.84
C LEU A 193 -2.73 1.00 24.37
N GLU A 194 -2.55 0.94 25.70
CA GLU A 194 -1.23 0.98 26.32
C GLU A 194 -0.39 -0.26 25.97
N ALA A 195 -0.99 -1.46 26.01
CA ALA A 195 -0.32 -2.71 25.65
C ALA A 195 0.19 -2.69 24.20
N ILE A 196 -0.65 -2.29 23.24
CA ILE A 196 -0.28 -2.18 21.83
C ILE A 196 0.79 -1.10 21.64
N THR A 197 0.63 0.05 22.30
CA THR A 197 1.63 1.14 22.25
C THR A 197 3.00 0.69 22.76
N LYS A 198 3.04 -0.07 23.85
CA LYS A 198 4.28 -0.61 24.40
C LYS A 198 4.95 -1.58 23.43
N ALA A 199 4.19 -2.50 22.84
CA ALA A 199 4.71 -3.43 21.85
C ALA A 199 5.32 -2.71 20.63
N VAL A 200 4.64 -1.67 20.12
CA VAL A 200 5.14 -0.86 18.99
C VAL A 200 6.43 -0.11 19.38
N LYS A 201 6.49 0.48 20.58
CA LYS A 201 7.70 1.16 21.08
C LYS A 201 8.89 0.19 21.22
N GLU A 202 8.65 -1.03 21.67
CA GLU A 202 9.69 -2.06 21.77
C GLU A 202 10.22 -2.46 20.39
N GLN A 203 9.33 -2.61 19.40
CA GLN A 203 9.72 -2.88 18.01
C GLN A 203 10.54 -1.74 17.39
N LEU A 204 10.22 -0.49 17.70
CA LEU A 204 10.94 0.68 17.17
C LEU A 204 12.20 1.05 17.95
N ARG A 205 12.43 0.45 19.12
CA ARG A 205 13.57 0.73 20.00
C ARG A 205 14.94 0.59 19.31
N PRO A 206 15.20 -0.43 18.47
CA PRO A 206 16.48 -0.58 17.77
C PRO A 206 16.75 0.54 16.74
N TYR A 207 15.68 1.09 16.16
CA TYR A 207 15.75 2.01 15.02
C TYR A 207 15.63 3.48 15.43
N ARG A 208 15.22 3.76 16.67
CA ARG A 208 14.99 5.13 17.18
C ARG A 208 16.16 6.10 16.98
N LYS A 209 17.41 5.62 17.04
CA LYS A 209 18.61 6.46 16.87
C LYS A 209 18.96 6.75 15.40
N GLN A 210 18.35 6.01 14.48
CA GLN A 210 18.64 6.05 13.04
C GLN A 210 17.54 6.80 12.26
N MET A 211 16.44 7.17 12.93
CA MET A 211 15.28 7.82 12.32
C MET A 211 15.18 9.26 12.81
N ASP A 212 14.84 10.16 11.88
CA ASP A 212 14.42 11.51 12.23
C ASP A 212 13.12 11.47 13.08
N ALA A 213 12.89 12.50 13.88
CA ALA A 213 11.73 12.59 14.76
C ALA A 213 10.39 12.52 14.01
N ALA A 214 10.29 13.16 12.83
CA ALA A 214 9.06 13.14 12.03
C ALA A 214 8.79 11.74 11.47
N VAL A 215 9.84 11.08 10.96
CA VAL A 215 9.78 9.72 10.42
C VAL A 215 9.42 8.72 11.51
N TYR A 216 10.03 8.85 12.70
CA TYR A 216 9.71 8.01 13.85
C TYR A 216 8.24 8.10 14.24
N GLN A 217 7.68 9.31 14.35
CA GLN A 217 6.27 9.50 14.71
C GLN A 217 5.34 8.88 13.68
N GLN A 218 5.62 9.11 12.39
CA GLN A 218 4.81 8.53 11.34
C GLN A 218 4.88 6.99 11.31
N THR A 219 6.05 6.39 11.50
CA THR A 219 6.18 4.94 11.59
C THR A 219 5.46 4.39 12.82
N PHE A 220 5.58 5.07 13.96
CA PHE A 220 4.86 4.72 15.19
C PHE A 220 3.36 4.72 14.97
N ASP A 221 2.78 5.78 14.39
CA ASP A 221 1.36 5.89 14.12
C ASP A 221 0.84 4.78 13.19
N ASN A 222 1.61 4.44 12.15
CA ASN A 222 1.25 3.37 11.21
C ASN A 222 1.28 1.98 11.88
N LEU A 223 2.29 1.70 12.70
CA LEU A 223 2.40 0.44 13.43
C LEU A 223 1.33 0.32 14.53
N LEU A 224 1.02 1.42 15.21
CA LEU A 224 -0.08 1.49 16.17
C LEU A 224 -1.41 1.20 15.49
N LEU A 225 -1.67 1.83 14.34
CA LEU A 225 -2.87 1.58 13.55
C LEU A 225 -2.97 0.12 13.09
N LYS A 226 -1.85 -0.47 12.65
CA LYS A 226 -1.78 -1.90 12.30
C LYS A 226 -2.16 -2.78 13.48
N GLY A 227 -1.54 -2.57 14.64
CA GLY A 227 -1.83 -3.36 15.85
C GLY A 227 -3.28 -3.23 16.33
N LEU A 228 -3.85 -2.02 16.25
CA LEU A 228 -5.26 -1.79 16.55
C LEU A 228 -6.19 -2.55 15.60
N ARG A 229 -5.93 -2.54 14.30
CA ARG A 229 -6.75 -3.29 13.34
C ARG A 229 -6.69 -4.80 13.57
N GLU A 230 -5.49 -5.33 13.83
CA GLU A 230 -5.31 -6.76 14.14
C GLU A 230 -6.05 -7.16 15.42
N HIS A 231 -5.97 -6.33 16.47
CA HIS A 231 -6.68 -6.58 17.73
C HIS A 231 -8.20 -6.60 17.57
N PHE A 232 -8.74 -5.71 16.74
CA PHE A 232 -10.18 -5.60 16.46
C PHE A 232 -10.63 -6.45 15.27
N ALA A 233 -9.76 -7.30 14.72
CA ALA A 233 -10.00 -8.14 13.55
C ALA A 233 -10.53 -7.38 12.31
N VAL A 234 -10.12 -6.13 12.13
CA VAL A 234 -10.50 -5.30 10.99
C VAL A 234 -9.56 -5.57 9.81
N PRO A 235 -10.07 -6.02 8.65
CA PRO A 235 -9.25 -6.29 7.48
C PRO A 235 -8.71 -5.01 6.83
N ARG A 236 -7.64 -5.15 6.04
CA ARG A 236 -7.25 -4.14 5.05
C ARG A 236 -8.16 -4.28 3.83
N LEU A 237 -8.78 -3.19 3.41
CA LEU A 237 -9.72 -3.15 2.30
C LEU A 237 -9.10 -2.55 1.04
N SER A 238 -8.05 -1.74 1.18
CA SER A 238 -7.34 -1.14 0.05
C SER A 238 -6.84 -2.20 -0.94
N LEU A 239 -6.88 -1.87 -2.23
CA LEU A 239 -6.41 -2.69 -3.34
C LEU A 239 -4.89 -2.89 -3.33
N PHE A 240 -4.15 -2.10 -2.53
CA PHE A 240 -2.70 -2.31 -2.33
C PHE A 240 -2.38 -3.56 -1.48
N TYR A 241 -3.40 -4.25 -0.96
CA TYR A 241 -3.27 -5.49 -0.17
C TYR A 241 -3.87 -6.72 -0.87
N LEU A 242 -4.08 -6.63 -2.19
CA LEU A 242 -4.58 -7.71 -3.03
C LEU A 242 -3.63 -8.90 -3.11
#